data_AF-A0A9E0PVL5-F1
#
_entry.id   AF-A0A9E0PVL5-F1
#
_cell.length_a   1.000
_cell.length_b   1.000
_cell.length_c   1.000
_cell.angle_alpha   90.00
_cell.angle_beta   90.00
_cell.angle_gamma   90.00
#
_symmetry.space_group_name_H-M   'P 1'
#
loop_
_entity.id
_entity.type
_entity.pdbx_description
1 polymer ?
#
loop_
_entity_poly.entity_id
_entity_poly.type
_entity_poly.pdbx_seq_one_letter_code
_entity_poly.pdbx_strand_id
1 'polypeptide(L)'
;MAKPTRSDLLTLGLPAPAVVQPPQHVEQVTAATGTLYMRGHGLSLGDALELRILTSTTIGATPGALPTGLAEGVTYYARPVAAGAFQLATTPTGSAIAPFGSVGVGRFAILLDSGAALDQACDDAWATVLSDLTAHGGDVEAPIIGIAARYLAARLYVAHMAAGDAAKAASYDGIAALYAEVYAPKLAAYFRGIPVRGATDATPTVSEGSPRFRVLGPAAPSFGTSSPEVV
;
A
#
# COMPACT_ATOMS: atom_id res chain seq x y z
N MET A 1 -7.60 4.50 -19.19
CA MET A 1 -7.80 4.62 -17.73
C MET A 1 -6.49 5.01 -17.07
N ALA A 2 -6.51 5.91 -16.09
CA ALA A 2 -5.30 6.35 -15.41
C ALA A 2 -5.15 5.60 -14.07
N LYS A 3 -3.92 5.14 -13.83
CA LYS A 3 -3.48 4.57 -12.55
C LYS A 3 -3.54 5.65 -11.46
N PRO A 4 -3.89 5.30 -10.20
CA PRO A 4 -3.81 6.24 -9.08
C PRO A 4 -2.38 6.77 -8.90
N THR A 5 -2.26 8.06 -8.63
CA THR A 5 -0.99 8.74 -8.37
C THR A 5 -0.89 9.16 -6.91
N ARG A 6 0.33 9.48 -6.47
CA ARG A 6 0.57 10.06 -5.14
C ARG A 6 -0.29 11.28 -4.84
N SER A 7 -0.46 12.16 -5.83
CA SER A 7 -1.30 13.36 -5.68
C SER A 7 -2.78 13.03 -5.46
N ASP A 8 -3.28 11.94 -6.05
CA ASP A 8 -4.65 11.49 -5.84
C ASP A 8 -4.86 11.04 -4.39
N LEU A 9 -3.87 10.35 -3.81
CA LEU A 9 -3.91 9.86 -2.44
C LEU A 9 -3.86 10.99 -1.41
N LEU A 10 -3.04 12.01 -1.64
CA LEU A 10 -3.03 13.22 -0.81
C LEU A 10 -4.38 13.95 -0.84
N THR A 11 -5.01 14.02 -2.03
CA THR A 11 -6.32 14.66 -2.21
C THR A 11 -7.45 13.91 -1.51
N LEU A 12 -7.31 12.59 -1.36
CA LEU A 12 -8.23 11.72 -0.62
C LEU A 12 -8.18 11.90 0.90
N GLY A 13 -7.33 12.80 1.40
CA GLY A 13 -7.25 13.12 2.81
C GLY A 13 -6.34 12.19 3.61
N LEU A 14 -5.38 11.50 2.95
CA LEU A 14 -4.22 10.99 3.68
C LEU A 14 -3.53 12.20 4.32
N PRO A 15 -3.51 12.29 5.66
CA PRO A 15 -3.01 13.48 6.32
C PRO A 15 -1.54 13.66 5.96
N ALA A 16 -1.07 14.88 5.73
CA ALA A 16 0.35 15.18 5.48
C ALA A 16 1.34 14.48 6.44
N PRO A 17 1.06 14.32 7.76
CA PRO A 17 1.91 13.52 8.65
C PRO A 17 1.97 12.02 8.34
N ALA A 18 1.04 11.47 7.54
CA ALA A 18 1.15 10.12 7.00
C ALA A 18 2.28 10.00 5.99
N VAL A 19 2.61 11.11 5.31
CA VAL A 19 3.54 11.19 4.19
C VAL A 19 4.90 11.70 4.65
N VAL A 20 4.97 12.29 5.84
CA VAL A 20 6.19 12.76 6.49
C VAL A 20 6.27 12.08 7.85
N GLN A 21 6.96 10.94 7.92
CA GLN A 21 7.27 10.35 9.22
C GLN A 21 8.21 11.26 10.00
N PRO A 22 7.99 11.46 11.32
CA PRO A 22 8.95 12.18 12.14
C PRO A 22 10.28 11.40 12.19
N PRO A 23 11.42 12.09 12.31
CA PRO A 23 12.70 11.43 12.50
C PRO A 23 12.68 10.46 13.69
N GLN A 24 13.02 9.19 13.46
CA GLN A 24 13.05 8.17 14.50
C GLN A 24 14.49 7.96 14.98
N HIS A 25 14.72 8.08 16.29
CA HIS A 25 16.07 8.05 16.86
C HIS A 25 16.62 6.64 16.92
N VAL A 26 17.88 6.47 16.47
CA VAL A 26 18.62 5.22 16.65
C VAL A 26 19.20 5.18 18.06
N GLU A 27 18.83 4.16 18.83
CA GLU A 27 19.21 4.01 20.25
C GLU A 27 20.65 3.52 20.41
N GLN A 28 21.10 2.63 19.52
CA GLN A 28 22.42 2.02 19.61
C GLN A 28 22.92 1.55 18.24
N VAL A 29 24.24 1.52 18.07
CA VAL A 29 24.92 1.00 16.87
C VAL A 29 25.98 -0.02 17.28
N THR A 30 26.07 -1.13 16.55
CA THR A 30 27.16 -2.10 16.65
C THR A 30 27.97 -2.09 15.36
N ALA A 31 29.16 -1.49 15.40
CA ALA A 31 30.00 -1.31 14.22
C ALA A 31 30.46 -2.64 13.59
N ALA A 32 30.83 -3.63 14.41
CA ALA A 32 31.32 -4.92 13.93
C ALA A 32 30.34 -5.67 13.02
N THR A 33 29.03 -5.50 13.26
CA THR A 33 27.97 -6.17 12.50
C THR A 33 27.19 -5.22 11.59
N GLY A 34 27.48 -3.92 11.62
CA GLY A 34 26.70 -2.90 10.91
C GLY A 34 25.25 -2.80 11.39
N THR A 35 24.96 -3.19 12.64
CA THR A 35 23.58 -3.28 13.16
C THR A 35 23.19 -2.00 13.88
N LEU A 36 22.02 -1.47 13.57
CA LEU A 36 21.37 -0.36 14.25
C LEU A 36 20.21 -0.89 15.08
N TYR A 37 20.04 -0.33 16.27
CA TYR A 37 18.98 -0.72 17.20
C TYR A 37 18.00 0.43 17.40
N MET A 38 16.72 0.12 17.27
CA MET A 38 15.62 1.04 17.46
C MET A 38 14.39 0.22 17.83
N ARG A 39 13.77 0.50 18.97
CA ARG A 39 12.60 -0.27 19.40
C ARG A 39 11.41 -0.04 18.48
N GLY A 40 10.74 -1.14 18.11
CA GLY A 40 9.49 -1.07 17.36
C GLY A 40 9.64 -0.37 16.03
N HIS A 41 10.74 -0.62 15.30
CA HIS A 41 11.08 0.17 14.13
C HIS A 41 10.09 0.06 12.97
N GLY A 42 9.28 -1.01 12.91
CA GLY A 42 8.26 -1.22 11.87
C GLY A 42 8.81 -1.41 10.44
N LEU A 43 10.11 -1.18 10.22
CA LEU A 43 10.78 -1.37 8.92
C LEU A 43 10.63 -2.78 8.36
N SER A 44 10.38 -2.85 7.06
CA SER A 44 10.38 -4.02 6.21
C SER A 44 11.66 -4.10 5.35
N LEU A 45 11.93 -5.27 4.77
CA LEU A 45 13.06 -5.44 3.86
C LEU A 45 12.89 -4.53 2.63
N GLY A 46 13.90 -3.71 2.35
CA GLY A 46 13.92 -2.83 1.18
C GLY A 46 13.22 -1.48 1.39
N ASP A 47 12.77 -1.18 2.61
CA ASP A 47 12.23 0.15 2.92
C ASP A 47 13.31 1.22 2.76
N ALA A 48 13.04 2.24 1.95
CA ALA A 48 13.95 3.35 1.70
C ALA A 48 13.95 4.34 2.87
N LEU A 49 15.13 4.70 3.35
CA LEU A 49 15.32 5.65 4.45
C LEU A 49 16.55 6.51 4.24
N GLU A 50 16.58 7.65 4.90
CA GLU A 50 17.75 8.53 4.99
C GLU A 50 18.20 8.67 6.44
N LEU A 51 19.49 8.94 6.62
CA LEU A 51 20.05 9.26 7.93
C LEU A 51 20.16 10.77 8.08
N ARG A 52 19.79 11.28 9.26
CA ARG A 52 19.94 12.69 9.64
C ARG A 52 20.65 12.84 10.97
N ILE A 53 21.63 13.72 11.02
CA ILE A 53 22.35 14.01 12.26
C ILE A 53 21.47 14.93 13.11
N LEU A 54 21.27 14.58 14.37
CA LEU A 54 20.53 15.43 15.31
C LEU A 54 21.53 16.32 16.03
N THR A 55 21.43 17.63 15.78
CA THR A 55 22.29 18.62 16.46
C THR A 55 21.92 18.72 17.94
N SER A 56 22.95 18.77 18.79
CA SER A 56 22.77 19.03 20.22
C SER A 56 22.43 20.50 20.43
N THR A 57 21.48 20.77 21.33
CA THR A 57 21.17 22.14 21.78
C THR A 57 22.17 22.66 22.82
N THR A 58 23.10 21.83 23.28
CA THR A 58 24.15 22.23 24.22
C THR A 58 25.30 22.92 23.49
N ILE A 59 25.57 24.18 23.86
CA ILE A 59 26.69 24.96 23.33
C ILE A 59 28.02 24.25 23.67
N GLY A 60 28.87 24.02 22.66
CA GLY A 60 30.16 23.36 22.80
C GLY A 60 30.12 21.83 22.79
N ALA A 61 28.95 21.21 22.58
CA ALA A 61 28.88 19.77 22.36
C ALA A 61 29.58 19.37 21.05
N THR A 62 30.22 18.20 21.06
CA THR A 62 30.84 17.62 19.87
C THR A 62 29.80 17.50 18.75
N PRO A 63 30.11 17.92 17.51
CA PRO A 63 29.23 17.70 16.37
C PRO A 63 28.86 16.22 16.24
N GLY A 64 27.60 15.96 15.92
CA GLY A 64 27.18 14.60 15.59
C GLY A 64 27.89 14.11 14.32
N ALA A 65 28.15 12.82 14.25
CA ALA A 65 28.74 12.14 13.10
C ALA A 65 28.09 10.77 12.95
N LEU A 66 27.77 10.39 11.71
CA LEU A 66 27.24 9.06 11.42
C LEU A 66 28.34 7.98 11.53
N PRO A 67 27.95 6.70 11.66
CA PRO A 67 28.89 5.58 11.53
C PRO A 67 29.73 5.68 10.25
N THR A 68 31.01 5.32 10.34
CA THR A 68 31.90 5.39 9.17
C THR A 68 31.40 4.47 8.06
N GLY A 69 31.28 5.01 6.84
CA GLY A 69 30.69 4.34 5.68
C GLY A 69 29.26 4.77 5.39
N LEU A 70 28.66 5.59 6.28
CA LEU A 70 27.34 6.18 6.09
C LEU A 70 27.45 7.70 5.92
N ALA A 71 26.51 8.28 5.18
CA ALA A 71 26.44 9.70 4.90
C ALA A 71 25.01 10.23 5.06
N GLU A 72 24.91 11.49 5.47
CA GLU A 72 23.63 12.16 5.66
C GLU A 72 22.97 12.49 4.31
N GLY A 73 21.66 12.30 4.22
CA GLY A 73 20.88 12.55 3.01
C GLY A 73 21.13 11.55 1.87
N VAL A 74 21.86 10.47 2.12
CA VAL A 74 21.94 9.33 1.21
C VAL A 74 20.80 8.36 1.50
N THR A 75 20.13 7.91 0.43
CA THR A 75 19.11 6.86 0.54
C THR A 75 19.77 5.51 0.78
N TYR A 76 19.36 4.87 1.88
CA TYR A 76 19.69 3.50 2.24
C TYR A 76 18.41 2.67 2.28
N TYR A 77 18.58 1.36 2.29
CA TYR A 77 17.48 0.40 2.34
C TYR A 77 17.56 -0.44 3.60
N ALA A 78 16.44 -0.57 4.31
CA ALA A 78 16.38 -1.34 5.55
C ALA A 78 16.49 -2.84 5.29
N ARG A 79 17.23 -3.52 6.15
CA ARG A 79 17.28 -4.98 6.26
C ARG A 79 16.96 -5.38 7.70
N PRO A 80 15.69 -5.69 8.02
CA PRO A 80 15.32 -6.12 9.36
C PRO A 80 16.09 -7.38 9.77
N VAL A 81 16.64 -7.39 10.99
CA VAL A 81 17.32 -8.54 11.58
C VAL A 81 16.47 -9.12 12.72
N ALA A 82 15.86 -8.26 13.52
CA ALA A 82 14.91 -8.58 14.57
C ALA A 82 13.99 -7.38 14.81
N ALA A 83 12.93 -7.51 15.63
CA ALA A 83 11.95 -6.44 15.86
C ALA A 83 12.52 -5.11 16.41
N GLY A 84 13.72 -5.14 16.99
CA GLY A 84 14.42 -3.96 17.51
C GLY A 84 15.77 -3.69 16.86
N ALA A 85 16.10 -4.40 15.77
CA ALA A 85 17.42 -4.37 15.16
C ALA A 85 17.35 -4.54 13.64
N PHE A 86 18.05 -3.68 12.92
CA PHE A 86 18.12 -3.72 11.47
C PHE A 86 19.51 -3.34 10.98
N GLN A 87 19.78 -3.65 9.72
CA GLN A 87 20.97 -3.27 8.98
C GLN A 87 20.57 -2.39 7.79
N LEU A 88 21.55 -1.75 7.17
CA LEU A 88 21.35 -0.92 5.98
C LEU A 88 21.96 -1.60 4.75
N ALA A 89 21.40 -1.34 3.58
CA ALA A 89 21.93 -1.73 2.28
C ALA A 89 21.91 -0.54 1.31
N THR A 90 22.71 -0.60 0.24
CA THR A 90 22.73 0.43 -0.83
C THR A 90 21.71 0.17 -1.94
N THR A 91 21.10 -1.02 -1.95
CA THR A 91 20.01 -1.39 -2.86
C THR A 91 18.91 -2.14 -2.09
N PRO A 92 17.66 -2.16 -2.57
CA PRO A 92 16.52 -2.71 -1.82
C PRO A 92 16.71 -4.14 -1.30
N THR A 93 17.40 -4.99 -2.06
CA THR A 93 17.66 -6.39 -1.72
C THR A 93 19.16 -6.69 -1.53
N GLY A 94 20.01 -5.67 -1.58
CA GLY A 94 21.47 -5.80 -1.55
C GLY A 94 22.01 -6.25 -0.20
N SER A 95 23.28 -6.63 -0.15
CA SER A 95 23.95 -7.04 1.09
C SER A 95 23.97 -5.93 2.14
N ALA A 96 24.01 -6.31 3.41
CA ALA A 96 24.19 -5.38 4.51
C ALA A 96 25.52 -4.62 4.39
N ILE A 97 25.49 -3.33 4.72
CA ILE A 97 26.68 -2.48 4.89
C ILE A 97 27.26 -2.85 6.26
N ALA A 98 28.27 -3.71 6.25
CA ALA A 98 29.00 -4.13 7.44
C ALA A 98 30.43 -4.57 7.07
N PRO A 99 31.40 -4.42 7.98
CA PRO A 99 31.32 -3.67 9.24
C PRO A 99 31.34 -2.14 8.99
N PHE A 100 30.94 -1.36 9.99
CA PHE A 100 31.23 0.07 10.02
C PHE A 100 32.64 0.32 10.57
N GLY A 101 33.33 1.35 10.07
CA GLY A 101 34.64 1.74 10.59
C GLY A 101 34.60 2.37 11.99
N SER A 102 33.45 2.92 12.39
CA SER A 102 33.16 3.43 13.73
C SER A 102 31.64 3.46 13.96
N VAL A 103 31.19 3.63 15.21
CA VAL A 103 29.77 3.78 15.55
C VAL A 103 29.23 5.21 15.34
N GLY A 104 30.07 6.15 14.92
CA GLY A 104 29.73 7.57 14.86
C GLY A 104 29.84 8.27 16.22
N VAL A 105 29.39 9.52 16.28
CA VAL A 105 29.40 10.38 17.49
C VAL A 105 28.05 11.09 17.61
N GLY A 106 27.54 11.24 18.83
CA GLY A 106 26.30 11.96 19.07
C GLY A 106 25.05 11.20 18.63
N ARG A 107 23.95 11.94 18.41
CA ARG A 107 22.65 11.38 18.08
C ARG A 107 22.35 11.56 16.59
N PHE A 108 21.72 10.56 16.01
CA PHE A 108 21.16 10.65 14.66
C PHE A 108 19.82 9.91 14.60
N ALA A 109 19.07 10.17 13.55
CA ALA A 109 17.76 9.59 13.33
C ALA A 109 17.66 9.05 11.90
N ILE A 110 16.68 8.16 11.70
CA ILE A 110 16.25 7.75 10.38
C ILE A 110 15.01 8.56 9.96
N LEU A 111 14.94 8.89 8.68
CA LEU A 111 13.75 9.41 8.03
C LEU A 111 13.33 8.39 6.99
N LEU A 112 12.16 7.78 7.19
CA LEU A 112 11.60 6.86 6.22
C LEU A 112 11.06 7.64 5.01
N ASP A 113 11.43 7.23 3.80
CA ASP A 113 10.80 7.75 2.58
C ASP A 113 9.44 7.08 2.37
N SER A 114 8.41 7.73 2.90
CA SER A 114 7.02 7.32 2.70
C SER A 114 6.56 7.46 1.24
N GLY A 115 7.25 8.25 0.42
CA GLY A 115 6.89 8.47 -0.98
C GLY A 115 7.00 7.20 -1.81
N ALA A 116 8.12 6.49 -1.73
CA ALA A 116 8.32 5.23 -2.43
C ALA A 116 7.31 4.15 -2.01
N ALA A 117 7.01 4.05 -0.70
CA ALA A 117 6.00 3.14 -0.18
C ALA A 117 4.59 3.46 -0.70
N LEU A 118 4.28 4.76 -0.83
CA LEU A 118 3.00 5.23 -1.34
C LEU A 118 2.84 4.98 -2.85
N ASP A 119 3.91 5.14 -3.62
CA ASP A 119 3.91 4.78 -5.03
C ASP A 119 3.74 3.27 -5.19
N GLN A 120 4.49 2.44 -4.45
CA GLN A 120 4.32 0.99 -4.47
C GLN A 120 2.88 0.56 -4.13
N ALA A 121 2.28 1.19 -3.12
CA ALA A 121 0.88 0.92 -2.78
C ALA A 121 -0.10 1.28 -3.91
N CYS A 122 0.19 2.32 -4.70
CA CYS A 122 -0.59 2.66 -5.89
C CYS A 122 -0.44 1.59 -6.99
N ASP A 123 0.77 1.08 -7.19
CA ASP A 123 1.08 0.02 -8.15
C ASP A 123 0.36 -1.29 -7.80
N ASP A 124 0.47 -1.72 -6.54
CA ASP A 124 -0.13 -2.97 -6.06
C ASP A 124 -1.66 -2.91 -6.08
N ALA A 125 -2.24 -1.77 -5.69
CA ALA A 125 -3.69 -1.55 -5.78
C ALA A 125 -4.17 -1.59 -7.23
N TRP A 126 -3.43 -0.96 -8.14
CA TRP A 126 -3.78 -0.95 -9.55
C TRP A 126 -3.70 -2.34 -10.17
N ALA A 127 -2.66 -3.10 -9.86
CA ALA A 127 -2.50 -4.48 -10.30
C ALA A 127 -3.64 -5.38 -9.79
N THR A 128 -4.04 -5.20 -8.52
CA THR A 128 -5.16 -5.94 -7.92
C THR A 128 -6.46 -5.66 -8.68
N VAL A 129 -6.79 -4.38 -8.90
CA VAL A 129 -8.03 -4.02 -9.60
C VAL A 129 -8.01 -4.49 -11.06
N LEU A 130 -6.87 -4.41 -11.77
CA LEU A 130 -6.75 -4.95 -13.13
C LEU A 130 -6.91 -6.46 -13.18
N SER A 131 -6.37 -7.19 -12.21
CA SER A 131 -6.55 -8.63 -12.08
C SER A 131 -8.03 -8.98 -11.93
N ASP A 132 -8.74 -8.30 -11.04
CA ASP A 132 -10.17 -8.51 -10.82
C ASP A 132 -11.00 -8.17 -12.07
N LEU A 133 -10.67 -7.07 -12.76
CA LEU A 133 -11.33 -6.70 -14.01
C LEU A 133 -11.17 -7.76 -15.10
N THR A 134 -9.96 -8.31 -15.23
CA THR A 134 -9.66 -9.36 -16.21
C THR A 134 -10.44 -10.64 -15.89
N ALA A 135 -10.56 -10.99 -14.60
CA ALA A 135 -11.34 -12.14 -14.16
C ALA A 135 -12.85 -12.00 -14.42
N HIS A 136 -13.36 -10.77 -14.51
CA HIS A 136 -14.80 -10.46 -14.62
C HIS A 136 -15.23 -9.88 -15.98
N GLY A 137 -14.37 -9.90 -17.01
CA GLY A 137 -14.76 -9.58 -18.39
C GLY A 137 -14.60 -8.11 -18.81
N GLY A 138 -13.92 -7.28 -18.02
CA GLY A 138 -13.34 -6.00 -18.46
C GLY A 138 -14.28 -4.81 -18.71
N ASP A 139 -15.59 -5.03 -18.87
CA ASP A 139 -16.56 -3.95 -19.13
C ASP A 139 -17.00 -3.27 -17.83
N VAL A 140 -16.14 -2.42 -17.28
CA VAL A 140 -16.41 -1.63 -16.08
C VAL A 140 -16.16 -0.15 -16.35
N GLU A 141 -17.07 0.72 -15.89
CA GLU A 141 -16.93 2.17 -16.04
C GLU A 141 -15.64 2.70 -15.38
N ALA A 142 -14.83 3.40 -16.18
CA ALA A 142 -13.56 4.01 -15.78
C ALA A 142 -13.56 4.82 -14.46
N PRO A 143 -14.58 5.65 -14.13
CA PRO A 143 -14.56 6.43 -12.88
C PRO A 143 -14.67 5.58 -11.61
N ILE A 144 -15.42 4.47 -11.62
CA ILE A 144 -15.59 3.61 -10.44
C ILE A 144 -14.27 2.93 -10.09
N ILE A 145 -13.56 2.44 -11.10
CA ILE A 145 -12.26 1.77 -10.92
C ILE A 145 -11.20 2.75 -10.41
N GLY A 146 -11.13 3.96 -10.97
CA GLY A 146 -10.16 4.95 -10.53
C GLY A 146 -10.34 5.28 -9.04
N ILE A 147 -11.58 5.42 -8.59
CA ILE A 147 -11.89 5.65 -7.18
C ILE A 147 -11.52 4.42 -6.33
N ALA A 148 -11.95 3.23 -6.74
CA ALA A 148 -11.63 1.97 -6.06
C ALA A 148 -10.12 1.76 -5.87
N ALA A 149 -9.34 1.94 -6.92
CA ALA A 149 -7.88 1.79 -6.91
C ALA A 149 -7.23 2.77 -5.95
N ARG A 150 -7.71 4.02 -5.86
CA ARG A 150 -7.18 5.00 -4.92
C ARG A 150 -7.45 4.65 -3.46
N TYR A 151 -8.67 4.19 -3.11
CA TYR A 151 -8.96 3.76 -1.73
C TYR A 151 -8.23 2.47 -1.35
N LEU A 152 -8.06 1.54 -2.29
CA LEU A 152 -7.26 0.34 -2.08
C LEU A 152 -5.78 0.71 -1.85
N ALA A 153 -5.23 1.63 -2.64
CA ALA A 153 -3.86 2.11 -2.47
C ALA A 153 -3.67 2.79 -1.11
N ALA A 154 -4.61 3.64 -0.68
CA ALA A 154 -4.56 4.24 0.65
C ALA A 154 -4.57 3.18 1.76
N ARG A 155 -5.37 2.11 1.62
CA ARG A 155 -5.39 1.00 2.58
C ARG A 155 -4.09 0.21 2.60
N LEU A 156 -3.54 -0.14 1.44
CA LEU A 156 -2.26 -0.87 1.34
C LEU A 156 -1.12 -0.05 1.95
N TYR A 157 -1.10 1.26 1.67
CA TYR A 157 -0.17 2.19 2.27
C TYR A 157 -0.28 2.22 3.80
N VAL A 158 -1.50 2.32 4.34
CA VAL A 158 -1.74 2.29 5.79
C VAL A 158 -1.28 0.97 6.40
N ALA A 159 -1.56 -0.16 5.76
CA ALA A 159 -1.14 -1.48 6.22
C ALA A 159 0.40 -1.59 6.27
N HIS A 160 1.10 -1.05 5.27
CA HIS A 160 2.56 -0.99 5.23
C HIS A 160 3.12 -0.09 6.33
N MET A 161 2.54 1.09 6.49
CA MET A 161 3.05 2.13 7.40
C MET A 161 2.70 1.90 8.87
N ALA A 162 1.64 1.15 9.15
CA ALA A 162 1.20 0.79 10.49
C ALA A 162 1.61 -0.64 10.88
N ALA A 163 2.40 -1.33 10.04
CA ALA A 163 2.92 -2.65 10.35
C ALA A 163 3.72 -2.60 11.67
N GLY A 164 3.14 -3.17 12.73
CA GLY A 164 3.73 -3.20 14.07
C GLY A 164 3.39 -2.02 14.99
N ASP A 165 2.58 -1.05 14.57
CA ASP A 165 2.15 0.10 15.39
C ASP A 165 0.63 0.29 15.36
N ALA A 166 -0.04 -0.23 16.41
CA ALA A 166 -1.49 -0.18 16.54
C ALA A 166 -2.05 1.24 16.76
N ALA A 167 -1.28 2.14 17.39
CA ALA A 167 -1.73 3.52 17.59
C ALA A 167 -1.75 4.28 16.26
N LYS A 168 -0.75 3.99 15.42
CA LYS A 168 -0.69 4.51 14.07
C LYS A 168 -1.78 3.91 13.18
N ALA A 169 -2.06 2.61 13.28
CA ALA A 169 -3.19 1.98 12.58
C ALA A 169 -4.53 2.67 12.90
N ALA A 170 -4.79 2.90 14.19
CA ALA A 170 -6.03 3.55 14.65
C ALA A 170 -6.22 4.97 14.10
N SER A 171 -5.13 5.71 13.85
CA SER A 171 -5.21 7.05 13.24
C SER A 171 -5.70 7.03 11.79
N TYR A 172 -5.71 5.86 11.14
CA TYR A 172 -6.14 5.65 9.75
C TYR A 172 -7.45 4.86 9.61
N ASP A 173 -8.10 4.47 10.72
CA ASP A 173 -9.29 3.62 10.71
C ASP A 173 -10.43 4.17 9.84
N GLY A 174 -10.57 5.51 9.75
CA GLY A 174 -11.58 6.14 8.91
C GLY A 174 -11.44 5.83 7.42
N ILE A 175 -10.22 5.69 6.90
CA ILE A 175 -9.96 5.37 5.48
C ILE A 175 -10.18 3.87 5.23
N ALA A 176 -9.75 3.02 6.17
CA ALA A 176 -9.95 1.58 6.10
C ALA A 176 -11.45 1.21 6.14
N ALA A 177 -12.22 1.85 7.01
CA ALA A 177 -13.67 1.69 7.11
C ALA A 177 -14.38 2.13 5.82
N LEU A 178 -14.01 3.28 5.25
CA LEU A 178 -14.60 3.79 4.00
C LEU A 178 -14.43 2.81 2.83
N TYR A 179 -13.25 2.18 2.70
CA TYR A 179 -13.04 1.14 1.69
C TYR A 179 -13.93 -0.08 1.95
N ALA A 180 -13.90 -0.61 3.17
CA ALA A 180 -14.60 -1.85 3.52
C ALA A 180 -16.13 -1.73 3.45
N GLU A 181 -16.68 -0.59 3.87
CA GLU A 181 -18.13 -0.37 3.96
C GLU A 181 -18.74 0.17 2.67
N VAL A 182 -18.03 1.05 1.95
CA VAL A 182 -18.61 1.77 0.82
C VAL A 182 -18.17 1.20 -0.51
N TYR A 183 -16.88 0.90 -0.68
CA TYR A 183 -16.31 0.60 -2.00
C TYR A 183 -16.19 -0.89 -2.29
N ALA A 184 -15.76 -1.70 -1.31
CA ALA A 184 -15.67 -3.15 -1.48
C ALA A 184 -17.01 -3.79 -1.87
N PRO A 185 -18.16 -3.42 -1.27
CA PRO A 185 -19.46 -3.96 -1.68
C PRO A 185 -19.88 -3.48 -3.07
N LYS A 186 -19.56 -2.23 -3.44
CA LYS A 186 -19.86 -1.69 -4.79
C LYS A 186 -19.07 -2.40 -5.87
N LEU A 187 -17.77 -2.61 -5.65
CA LEU A 187 -16.91 -3.42 -6.54
C LEU A 187 -17.44 -4.84 -6.65
N ALA A 188 -17.73 -5.49 -5.52
CA ALA A 188 -18.24 -6.85 -5.51
C ALA A 188 -19.61 -6.99 -6.21
N ALA A 189 -20.51 -6.02 -6.05
CA ALA A 189 -21.78 -5.98 -6.77
C ALA A 189 -21.56 -5.81 -8.29
N TYR A 190 -20.64 -4.91 -8.68
CA TYR A 190 -20.30 -4.67 -10.08
C TYR A 190 -19.68 -5.91 -10.73
N PHE A 191 -18.72 -6.56 -10.07
CA PHE A 191 -18.07 -7.79 -10.55
C PHE A 191 -19.04 -8.98 -10.67
N ARG A 192 -20.18 -8.95 -9.98
CA ARG A 192 -21.27 -9.92 -10.14
C ARG A 192 -22.26 -9.56 -11.26
N GLY A 193 -21.97 -8.51 -12.04
CA GLY A 193 -22.84 -8.03 -13.11
C GLY A 193 -24.09 -7.28 -12.61
N ILE A 194 -24.11 -6.85 -11.34
CA ILE A 194 -25.20 -6.08 -10.78
C ILE A 194 -24.88 -4.59 -10.98
N PRO A 195 -25.70 -3.82 -11.71
CA PRO A 195 -25.44 -2.40 -11.91
C PRO A 195 -25.44 -1.67 -10.55
N VAL A 196 -24.36 -0.93 -10.28
CA VAL A 196 -24.23 -0.13 -9.06
C VAL A 196 -25.07 1.12 -9.21
N ARG A 197 -26.23 1.18 -8.54
CA ARG A 197 -27.05 2.40 -8.45
C ARG A 197 -26.24 3.49 -7.73
N GLY A 198 -25.92 4.57 -8.44
CA GLY A 198 -25.29 5.75 -7.84
C GLY A 198 -24.54 6.69 -8.78
N ALA A 199 -24.26 6.29 -10.03
CA ALA A 199 -23.89 7.25 -11.07
C ALA A 199 -25.19 7.86 -11.63
N THR A 200 -25.30 9.19 -11.56
CA THR A 200 -26.45 9.98 -12.04
C THR A 200 -26.97 9.52 -13.40
N ASP A 201 -28.26 9.13 -13.45
CA ASP A 201 -29.18 9.14 -14.59
C ASP A 201 -28.65 8.83 -16.00
N ALA A 202 -27.74 7.87 -16.12
CA ALA A 202 -27.54 7.17 -17.39
C ALA A 202 -27.84 5.70 -17.16
N THR A 203 -29.02 5.27 -17.60
CA THR A 203 -29.29 3.85 -17.84
C THR A 203 -28.14 3.31 -18.69
N PRO A 204 -27.38 2.30 -18.24
CA PRO A 204 -26.36 1.72 -19.08
C PRO A 204 -27.05 1.08 -20.28
N THR A 205 -26.96 1.72 -21.44
CA THR A 205 -27.31 1.11 -22.71
C THR A 205 -26.28 0.03 -22.97
N VAL A 206 -26.64 -1.20 -22.60
CA VAL A 206 -25.94 -2.38 -23.08
C VAL A 206 -26.08 -2.35 -24.60
N SER A 207 -24.98 -2.05 -25.30
CA SER A 207 -24.90 -2.14 -26.75
C SER A 207 -25.37 -3.54 -27.18
N GLU A 208 -26.48 -3.60 -27.93
CA GLU A 208 -26.94 -4.81 -28.62
C GLU A 208 -25.89 -5.18 -29.68
N GLY A 209 -24.82 -5.85 -29.25
CA GLY A 209 -23.73 -6.22 -30.14
C GLY A 209 -22.56 -6.93 -29.47
N SER A 210 -22.38 -6.81 -28.15
CA SER A 210 -21.31 -7.53 -27.46
C SER A 210 -21.63 -9.04 -27.35
N PRO A 211 -20.69 -9.94 -27.70
CA PRO A 211 -20.94 -11.37 -27.72
C PRO A 211 -21.29 -11.88 -26.32
N ARG A 212 -22.57 -12.23 -26.12
CA ARG A 212 -23.03 -12.95 -24.93
C ARG A 212 -22.42 -14.35 -24.99
N PHE A 213 -21.49 -14.66 -24.10
CA PHE A 213 -21.10 -16.05 -23.88
C PHE A 213 -22.32 -16.82 -23.40
N ARG A 214 -22.87 -17.62 -24.31
CA ARG A 214 -23.93 -18.59 -24.07
C ARG A 214 -23.39 -19.62 -23.09
N VAL A 215 -23.89 -19.62 -21.85
CA VAL A 215 -23.77 -20.78 -20.99
C VAL A 215 -24.53 -21.91 -21.69
N LEU A 216 -23.79 -22.84 -22.31
CA LEU A 216 -24.34 -24.07 -22.85
C LEU A 216 -24.78 -24.93 -21.66
N GLY A 217 -26.07 -24.90 -21.33
CA GLY A 217 -26.70 -25.97 -20.54
C GLY A 217 -26.95 -27.19 -21.43
N PRO A 218 -26.91 -28.43 -20.90
CA PRO A 218 -27.58 -29.55 -21.55
C PRO A 218 -29.09 -29.38 -21.42
N ALA A 219 -29.79 -29.50 -22.55
CA ALA A 219 -31.20 -29.21 -22.74
C ALA A 219 -32.13 -30.21 -22.02
N ALA A 220 -33.18 -29.70 -21.38
CA ALA A 220 -34.37 -30.47 -21.02
C ALA A 220 -35.29 -30.65 -22.25
N PRO A 221 -36.12 -31.70 -22.26
CA PRO A 221 -37.49 -31.47 -22.74
C PRO A 221 -38.55 -31.96 -21.75
N SER A 222 -39.36 -31.01 -21.28
CA SER A 222 -40.72 -31.20 -20.79
C SER A 222 -41.67 -31.36 -21.98
N PHE A 223 -42.52 -32.39 -22.00
CA PHE A 223 -43.69 -32.48 -22.86
C PHE A 223 -44.96 -32.56 -22.01
N GLY A 224 -45.92 -31.69 -22.31
CA GLY A 224 -47.18 -31.54 -21.59
C GLY A 224 -48.36 -32.32 -22.17
N THR A 225 -49.35 -32.51 -21.29
CA THR A 225 -50.81 -32.60 -21.49
C THR A 225 -51.38 -33.39 -22.68
N SER A 226 -52.11 -34.48 -22.37
CA SER A 226 -53.45 -34.71 -22.93
C SER A 226 -54.26 -35.71 -22.07
N SER A 227 -55.45 -35.28 -21.64
CA SER A 227 -56.60 -36.14 -21.32
C SER A 227 -57.76 -35.62 -22.16
N PRO A 228 -58.48 -36.51 -22.86
CA PRO A 228 -59.92 -36.56 -22.66
C PRO A 228 -60.47 -37.99 -22.55
N GLU A 229 -61.73 -38.06 -22.13
CA GLU A 229 -62.49 -39.20 -21.60
C GLU A 229 -63.36 -39.91 -22.68
N VAL A 230 -63.83 -41.14 -22.35
CA VAL A 230 -64.99 -41.93 -22.87
C VAL A 230 -64.85 -42.69 -24.20
N VAL A 231 -64.81 -44.04 -24.14
CA VAL A 231 -65.97 -44.98 -24.23
C VAL A 231 -65.72 -46.15 -23.30
#